data_AF-A0AAW7V3A0-F1
#
_entry.id   AF-A0AAW7V3A0-F1
#
_cell.length_a   1.000
_cell.length_b   1.000
_cell.length_c   1.000
_cell.angle_alpha   90.00
_cell.angle_beta   90.00
_cell.angle_gamma   90.00
#
_symmetry.space_group_name_H-M   'P 1'
#
loop_
_entity.id
_entity.type
_entity.pdbx_description
1 polymer ?
#
loop_
_entity_poly.entity_id
_entity_poly.type
_entity_poly.pdbx_seq_one_letter_code
_entity_poly.pdbx_strand_id
1 'polypeptide(L)' 'MSMVARTNPGPAEDDITDTDDGDTRISAGAFWPDIVLRELRLAVRLPGRVTTSRLLHTATGAVAHVTREL' A
#
# COMPACT_ATOMS: atom_id res chain seq x y z
N MET A 1 29.62 18.41 -28.88
CA MET A 1 29.48 18.00 -27.47
C MET A 1 28.01 18.07 -27.10
N SER A 2 27.42 16.99 -26.57
CA SER A 2 25.99 16.92 -26.26
C SER A 2 25.76 17.13 -24.77
N MET A 3 24.85 18.04 -24.40
CA MET A 3 24.46 18.30 -23.01
C MET A 3 23.27 17.39 -22.66
N VAL A 4 23.45 16.53 -21.66
CA VAL A 4 22.38 15.70 -21.10
C VAL A 4 21.93 16.33 -19.78
N ALA A 5 20.73 16.89 -19.77
CA ALA A 5 20.10 17.32 -18.53
C ALA A 5 19.78 16.08 -17.68
N ARG A 6 20.35 15.98 -16.47
CA ARG A 6 19.95 15.00 -15.47
C ARG A 6 19.04 15.69 -14.48
N THR A 7 17.80 15.21 -14.35
CA THR A 7 16.95 15.57 -13.22
C THR A 7 17.63 15.08 -11.95
N ASN A 8 17.91 16.00 -11.02
CA ASN A 8 18.37 15.61 -9.70
C ASN A 8 17.19 14.94 -8.98
N PRO A 9 17.35 13.72 -8.42
CA PRO A 9 16.30 13.14 -7.61
C PRO A 9 16.00 14.10 -6.46
N GLY A 10 14.71 14.36 -6.22
CA GLY A 10 14.28 15.16 -5.08
C GLY A 10 14.79 14.54 -3.78
N PRO A 11 15.02 15.36 -2.73
CA PRO A 11 15.43 14.85 -1.43
C PRO A 11 14.43 13.80 -0.93
N ALA A 12 14.95 12.66 -0.44
CA ALA A 12 14.14 11.57 0.13
C ALA A 12 13.63 11.90 1.55
N GLU A 13 13.54 13.18 1.90
CA GLU A 13 13.12 13.66 3.22
C GLU A 13 11.65 13.31 3.50
N ASP A 14 10.84 13.17 2.44
CA ASP A 14 9.47 12.67 2.48
C ASP A 14 9.36 11.14 2.32
N ASP A 15 10.49 10.44 2.11
CA ASP A 15 10.53 8.96 2.09
C ASP A 15 10.58 8.43 3.53
N ILE A 16 9.62 8.91 4.34
CA ILE A 16 9.28 8.27 5.59
C ILE A 16 8.69 6.93 5.18
N THR A 17 9.33 5.86 5.62
CA THR A 17 8.82 4.52 5.42
C THR A 17 7.58 4.35 6.31
N ASP A 18 6.43 4.89 5.86
CA ASP A 18 5.12 4.75 6.48
C ASP A 18 4.76 3.27 6.49
N THR A 19 5.24 2.55 7.49
CA THR A 19 5.03 1.11 7.72
C THR A 19 4.26 0.91 9.01
N ASP A 20 3.66 1.98 9.53
CA ASP A 20 2.67 1.88 10.56
C ASP A 20 1.31 1.85 9.88
N ASP A 21 0.71 0.65 9.81
CA ASP A 21 -0.62 0.50 9.25
C ASP A 21 -1.70 1.16 10.13
N GLY A 22 -1.35 1.52 11.37
CA GLY A 22 -2.29 2.01 12.37
C GLY A 22 -3.49 1.07 12.46
N ASP A 23 -4.69 1.64 12.57
CA ASP A 23 -5.96 0.91 12.53
C ASP A 23 -6.64 0.96 11.15
N THR A 24 -5.84 1.18 10.09
CA THR A 24 -6.37 1.23 8.72
C THR A 24 -7.04 -0.09 8.35
N ARG A 25 -8.26 0.01 7.86
CA ARG A 25 -9.06 -1.13 7.43
C ARG A 25 -9.79 -0.88 6.12
N ILE A 26 -10.03 -1.97 5.41
CA ILE A 26 -10.84 -2.01 4.19
C ILE A 26 -12.12 -2.78 4.51
N SER A 27 -13.26 -2.18 4.22
CA SER A 27 -14.58 -2.82 4.33
C SER A 27 -15.16 -3.03 2.93
N ALA A 28 -15.73 -4.20 2.68
CA ALA A 28 -16.28 -4.59 1.38
C ALA A 28 -17.77 -4.96 1.47
N GLY A 29 -18.57 -4.11 2.12
CA GLY A 29 -19.99 -4.39 2.40
C GLY A 29 -20.18 -5.42 3.52
N ALA A 30 -21.44 -5.66 3.89
CA ALA A 30 -21.78 -6.42 5.11
C ALA A 30 -21.49 -7.94 5.04
N PHE A 31 -21.30 -8.48 3.83
CA PHE A 31 -21.01 -9.90 3.64
C PHE A 31 -19.55 -10.24 4.00
N TRP A 32 -18.62 -9.33 3.70
CA TRP A 32 -17.18 -9.57 3.88
C TRP A 32 -16.69 -9.02 5.23
N PRO A 33 -15.77 -9.72 5.92
CA PRO A 33 -15.13 -9.19 7.11
C PRO A 33 -14.25 -8.00 6.77
N ASP A 34 -14.05 -7.12 7.75
CA ASP A 34 -13.07 -6.04 7.63
C ASP A 34 -11.65 -6.59 7.50
N ILE A 35 -10.88 -6.03 6.57
CA ILE A 35 -9.48 -6.37 6.38
C ILE A 35 -8.63 -5.31 7.06
N VAL A 36 -7.98 -5.67 8.18
CA VAL A 36 -7.06 -4.79 8.90
C VAL A 36 -5.66 -4.88 8.28
N LEU A 37 -5.10 -3.75 7.84
CA LEU A 37 -3.82 -3.76 7.10
C LEU A 37 -2.66 -4.27 7.94
N ARG A 38 -2.64 -3.95 9.24
CA ARG A 38 -1.64 -4.45 10.19
C ARG A 38 -1.63 -5.98 10.26
N GLU A 39 -2.81 -6.60 10.32
CA GLU A 39 -2.96 -8.05 10.37
C GLU A 39 -2.57 -8.69 9.03
N LEU A 40 -2.96 -8.08 7.92
CA LEU A 40 -2.59 -8.53 6.58
C LEU A 40 -1.06 -8.49 6.37
N ARG A 41 -0.39 -7.42 6.79
CA ARG A 41 1.07 -7.28 6.73
C ARG A 41 1.77 -8.40 7.51
N LEU A 42 1.28 -8.72 8.71
CA LEU A 42 1.82 -9.79 9.54
C LEU A 42 1.59 -11.17 8.92
N ALA A 43 0.38 -11.44 8.42
CA ALA A 43 0.01 -12.72 7.82
C ALA A 43 0.86 -13.05 6.58
N VAL A 44 1.15 -12.04 5.74
CA VAL A 44 1.89 -12.20 4.47
C VAL A 44 3.39 -11.92 4.64
N ARG A 45 3.84 -11.51 5.83
CA ARG A 45 5.25 -11.19 6.15
C ARG A 45 5.84 -10.15 5.19
N LEU A 46 5.10 -9.06 4.96
CA LEU A 46 5.57 -8.02 4.04
C LEU A 46 6.83 -7.34 4.59
N PRO A 47 7.84 -7.08 3.75
CA PRO A 47 9.05 -6.39 4.16
C PRO A 47 8.75 -4.93 4.48
N GLY A 48 9.50 -4.34 5.41
CA GLY A 48 9.32 -2.96 5.86
C GLY A 48 9.49 -1.88 4.79
N ARG A 49 9.83 -2.23 3.54
CA ARG A 49 9.81 -1.30 2.39
C ARG A 49 8.43 -1.09 1.77
N VAL A 50 7.45 -1.90 2.15
CA VAL A 50 6.07 -1.76 1.64
C VAL A 50 5.35 -0.76 2.53
N THR A 51 5.12 0.44 2.01
CA THR A 51 4.40 1.48 2.75
C THR A 51 2.92 1.13 2.94
N THR A 52 2.29 1.64 3.99
CA THR A 52 0.87 1.54 4.31
C THR A 52 0.03 2.01 3.13
N SER A 53 0.39 3.13 2.49
CA SER A 53 -0.33 3.61 1.30
C SER A 53 -0.26 2.62 0.12
N ARG A 54 0.91 2.01 -0.11
CA ARG A 54 1.09 1.00 -1.17
C ARG A 54 0.29 -0.27 -0.86
N LEU A 55 0.34 -0.71 0.40
CA LEU A 55 -0.43 -1.87 0.86
C LEU A 55 -1.94 -1.62 0.74
N LEU A 56 -2.43 -0.47 1.20
CA LEU A 56 -3.83 -0.06 1.08
C LEU A 56 -4.29 -0.07 -0.38
N HIS A 57 -3.50 0.55 -1.28
CA HIS A 57 -3.83 0.61 -2.70
C HIS A 57 -3.96 -0.80 -3.31
N THR A 58 -2.97 -1.66 -3.10
CA THR A 58 -2.98 -3.03 -3.64
C THR A 58 -4.10 -3.88 -3.04
N ALA A 59 -4.30 -3.82 -1.72
CA ALA A 59 -5.35 -4.58 -1.05
C ALA A 59 -6.76 -4.12 -1.50
N THR A 60 -6.97 -2.81 -1.66
CA THR A 60 -8.22 -2.26 -2.19
C THR A 60 -8.47 -2.74 -3.62
N GLY A 61 -7.44 -2.76 -4.48
CA GLY A 61 -7.53 -3.28 -5.83
C GLY A 61 -7.90 -4.77 -5.87
N ALA A 62 -7.32 -5.58 -4.98
CA ALA A 62 -7.64 -7.00 -4.86
C ALA A 62 -9.10 -7.22 -4.42
N VAL A 63 -9.58 -6.46 -3.42
CA VAL A 63 -10.97 -6.50 -2.96
C VAL A 63 -11.93 -6.11 -4.09
N ALA A 64 -11.64 -5.02 -4.81
CA ALA A 64 -12.45 -4.57 -5.94
C ALA A 64 -12.52 -5.63 -7.04
N HIS A 65 -11.40 -6.29 -7.33
CA HIS A 65 -11.36 -7.37 -8.32
C HIS A 65 -12.24 -8.55 -7.91
N VAL A 66 -12.09 -9.08 -6.69
CA VAL A 66 -12.91 -10.20 -6.20
C VAL A 66 -14.39 -9.82 -6.17
N THR A 67 -14.71 -8.62 -5.69
CA THR A 67 -16.09 -8.12 -5.61
C THR A 67 -16.75 -8.04 -6.99
N ARG A 68 -15.98 -7.80 -8.06
CA ARG A 68 -16.49 -7.74 -9.44
C ARG A 68 -16.87 -9.11 -10.01
N GLU A 69 -16.30 -10.18 -9.47
CA GLU A 69 -16.51 -11.56 -9.96
C GLU A 69 -17.62 -12.30 -9.19
N LEU A 70 -18.30 -11.61 -8.27
CA LEU A 70 -19.50 -12.08 -7.55
C LEU A 70 -20.77 -11.63 -8.27
#